data_AF-A0A5K0WGV7-F1
#
_entry.id   AF-A0A5K0WGV7-F1
#
_cell.length_a   1.000
_cell.length_b   1.000
_cell.length_c   1.000
_cell.angle_alpha   90.00
_cell.angle_beta   90.00
_cell.angle_gamma   90.00
#
_symmetry.space_group_name_H-M   'P 1'
#
loop_
_entity.id
_entity.type
_entity.pdbx_description
1 polymer ?
#
loop_
_entity_poly.entity_id
_entity_poly.type
_entity_poly.pdbx_seq_one_letter_code
_entity_poly.pdbx_strand_id
1 'polypeptide(L)' 'TEGLIIGMENFGESASEEVLFKKFGFTVENIVNKSKILLKN' A
#
# COMPACT_ATOMS: atom_id res chain seq x y z
N THR A 1 3.46 -20.11 -3.48
CA THR A 1 2.48 -19.02 -3.61
C THR A 1 3.24 -17.73 -3.66
N GLU A 2 3.08 -16.92 -4.71
CA GLU A 2 3.65 -15.58 -4.72
C GLU A 2 2.87 -14.72 -3.72
N GLY A 3 3.57 -14.01 -2.84
CA GLY A 3 2.96 -13.07 -1.91
C GLY A 3 2.58 -11.75 -2.59
N LEU A 4 1.87 -10.89 -1.87
CA LEU A 4 1.70 -9.48 -2.28
C LEU A 4 2.64 -8.59 -1.48
N ILE A 5 3.26 -7.63 -2.15
CA ILE A 5 4.11 -6.61 -1.54
C ILE A 5 3.34 -5.29 -1.53
N ILE A 6 3.28 -4.64 -0.36
CA ILE A 6 2.81 -3.26 -0.20
C ILE A 6 4.00 -2.45 0.28
N GLY A 7 4.55 -1.63 -0.59
CA GLY A 7 5.76 -0.86 -0.34
C GLY A 7 5.89 0.31 -1.31
N MET A 8 6.95 1.08 -1.14
CA MET A 8 7.26 2.22 -2.01
C MET A 8 8.09 1.76 -3.21
N GLU A 9 7.67 2.13 -4.41
CA GLU A 9 8.41 1.88 -5.66
C GLU A 9 9.19 3.12 -6.14
N ASN A 10 8.99 4.26 -5.46
CA ASN A 10 9.58 5.55 -5.80
C ASN A 10 10.14 6.23 -4.55
N PHE A 11 10.98 7.26 -4.75
CA PHE A 11 11.49 8.09 -3.66
C PHE A 11 10.39 8.85 -2.91
N GLY A 12 10.72 9.23 -1.68
CA GLY A 12 9.88 10.08 -0.84
C GLY A 12 9.77 11.51 -1.36
N GLU A 13 8.88 12.28 -0.73
CA GLU A 13 8.66 13.69 -1.03
C GLU A 13 8.56 14.51 0.26
N SER A 14 8.72 15.83 0.17
CA SER A 14 8.55 16.73 1.29
C SER A 14 7.06 17.06 1.49
N ALA A 15 6.41 16.32 2.37
CA ALA A 15 5.02 16.54 2.78
C ALA A 15 4.78 15.95 4.18
N SER A 16 3.60 16.19 4.75
CA SER A 16 3.20 15.55 6.01
C SER A 16 2.98 14.05 5.84
N GLU A 17 3.15 13.30 6.92
CA GLU A 17 3.00 11.84 6.94
C GLU A 17 1.66 11.36 6.39
N GLU A 18 0.57 12.05 6.72
CA GLU A 18 -0.77 11.66 6.31
C GLU A 18 -0.95 11.71 4.78
N VAL A 19 -0.36 12.74 4.15
CA VAL A 19 -0.39 12.91 2.69
C VAL A 19 0.46 11.83 2.03
N LEU A 20 1.66 11.58 2.57
CA LEU A 20 2.56 10.56 2.04
C LEU A 20 1.97 9.15 2.18
N PHE A 21 1.34 8.83 3.30
CA PHE A 21 0.75 7.51 3.54
C PHE A 21 -0.41 7.23 2.57
N LYS A 22 -1.28 8.22 2.35
CA LYS A 22 -2.33 8.12 1.33
C LYS A 22 -1.74 7.96 -0.08
N LYS A 23 -0.71 8.74 -0.41
CA LYS A 23 -0.04 8.70 -1.72
C LYS A 23 0.62 7.34 -2.00
N PHE A 24 1.30 6.77 -1.02
CA PHE A 24 1.96 5.47 -1.15
C PHE A 24 1.02 4.28 -0.89
N GLY A 25 -0.27 4.53 -0.66
CA GLY A 25 -1.26 3.47 -0.48
C GLY A 25 -1.18 2.74 0.86
N PHE A 26 -0.54 3.34 1.87
CA PHE A 26 -0.55 2.87 3.26
C PHE A 26 -1.87 3.24 3.95
N THR A 27 -2.98 2.77 3.39
CA THR A 27 -4.33 2.94 3.92
C THR A 27 -4.94 1.59 4.25
N VAL A 28 -5.78 1.56 5.29
CA VAL A 28 -6.49 0.34 5.72
C VAL A 28 -7.28 -0.27 4.56
N GLU A 29 -7.97 0.56 3.79
CA GLU A 29 -8.75 0.13 2.64
C GLU A 29 -7.89 -0.58 1.57
N ASN A 30 -6.76 0.02 1.17
CA ASN A 30 -5.88 -0.58 0.17
C ASN A 30 -5.31 -1.91 0.67
N ILE A 31 -4.85 -1.96 1.92
CA ILE A 31 -4.30 -3.18 2.54
C ILE A 31 -5.35 -4.29 2.53
N VAL A 32 -6.56 -4.03 3.04
CA VAL A 32 -7.64 -5.02 3.09
C VAL A 32 -8.02 -5.51 1.69
N ASN A 33 -8.10 -4.61 0.71
CA ASN A 33 -8.43 -4.97 -0.66
C ASN A 33 -7.36 -5.86 -1.30
N LYS A 34 -6.07 -5.52 -1.12
CA LYS A 34 -4.95 -6.35 -1.58
C LYS A 34 -4.95 -7.72 -0.90
N SER A 35 -5.15 -7.78 0.42
CA SER A 35 -5.25 -9.06 1.14
C SER A 35 -6.41 -9.93 0.64
N LYS A 36 -7.58 -9.34 0.37
CA LYS A 36 -8.71 -10.08 -0.20
C LYS A 36 -8.41 -10.62 -1.60
N ILE A 37 -7.67 -9.89 -2.43
CA ILE A 37 -7.21 -10.36 -3.74
C ILE A 37 -6.27 -11.56 -3.56
N LEU A 38 -5.30 -11.46 -2.64
CA LEU A 38 -4.36 -12.55 -2.36
C LEU A 38 -5.09 -13.84 -1.95
N LEU A 39 -6.10 -13.73 -1.08
CA LEU A 39 -6.82 -14.88 -0.54
C LEU A 39 -7.84 -15.50 -1.51
N LYS A 40 -8.21 -14.78 -2.58
CA LYS A 40 -9.11 -15.28 -3.63
C LYS A 40 -8.39 -16.05 -4.74
N ASN A 41 -7.08 -15.88 -4.83
CA ASN A 41 -6.20 -16.63 -5.74
C ASN A 41 -5.71 -17.91 -5.06
#